data_AF-A0A2N1V8Z5-F1
#
_entry.id   AF-A0A2N1V8Z5-F1
#
_cell.length_a   1.000
_cell.length_b   1.000
_cell.length_c   1.000
_cell.angle_alpha   90.00
_cell.angle_beta   90.00
_cell.angle_gamma   90.00
#
_symmetry.space_group_name_H-M   'P 1'
#
loop_
_entity.id
_entity.type
_entity.pdbx_description
1 polymer ?
#
loop_
_entity_poly.entity_id
_entity_poly.type
_entity_poly.pdbx_seq_one_letter_code
_entity_poly.pdbx_strand_id
1 'polypeptide(L)'
;MKEEIQNYRNNIQEFISTVINKRLDRISFLLDLNPTFELDDVPFQFKYAHSICFHIEEINYLLSTSQTSLGIETFWIKQIHNLDDIGKSDFTAEINERIEKIEVKEGIEPYYYKIEIETEKKKWWFIAGEIYDTHKGKLDYKFNDEMILAFSNLLEVNKYEEIINDIK
;
A
#
# COMPACT_ATOMS: atom_id res chain seq x y z
N MET A 1 12.08 14.90 -13.45
CA MET A 1 10.62 14.69 -13.62
C MET A 1 10.30 13.50 -14.53
N LYS A 2 10.39 13.57 -15.87
CA LYS A 2 10.05 12.40 -16.74
C LYS A 2 10.84 11.12 -16.40
N GLU A 3 12.14 11.27 -16.15
CA GLU A 3 13.03 10.17 -15.75
C GLU A 3 12.68 9.59 -14.37
N GLU A 4 12.36 10.45 -13.40
CA GLU A 4 11.92 10.05 -12.06
C GLU A 4 10.62 9.26 -12.10
N ILE A 5 9.60 9.77 -12.81
CA ILE A 5 8.33 9.07 -13.04
C ILE A 5 8.59 7.69 -13.65
N GLN A 6 9.46 7.62 -14.67
CA GLN A 6 9.80 6.35 -15.30
C GLN A 6 10.52 5.39 -14.35
N ASN A 7 11.37 5.91 -13.45
CA ASN A 7 12.07 5.11 -12.46
C ASN A 7 11.09 4.45 -11.47
N TYR A 8 10.17 5.22 -10.89
CA TYR A 8 9.12 4.68 -10.01
C TYR A 8 8.24 3.65 -10.74
N ARG A 9 7.85 3.93 -11.99
CA ARG A 9 7.08 2.98 -12.80
C ARG A 9 7.84 1.70 -13.06
N ASN A 10 9.10 1.79 -13.48
CA ASN A 10 9.94 0.63 -13.74
C ASN A 10 10.13 -0.23 -12.49
N ASN A 11 10.33 0.39 -11.33
CA ASN A 11 10.46 -0.32 -10.06
C ASN A 11 9.23 -1.21 -9.76
N ILE A 12 8.02 -0.67 -9.92
CA ILE A 12 6.79 -1.44 -9.71
C ILE A 12 6.57 -2.49 -10.80
N GLN A 13 6.89 -2.19 -12.07
CA GLN A 13 6.79 -3.16 -13.15
C GLN A 13 7.78 -4.32 -13.01
N GLU A 14 8.99 -4.05 -12.53
CA GLU A 14 10.00 -5.06 -12.21
C GLU A 14 9.49 -6.00 -11.12
N PHE A 15 8.93 -5.44 -10.04
CA PHE A 15 8.25 -6.24 -9.02
C PHE A 15 7.15 -7.13 -9.63
N ILE A 16 6.20 -6.54 -10.38
CA ILE A 16 5.08 -7.28 -10.99
C ILE A 16 5.56 -8.44 -11.85
N SER A 17 6.48 -8.16 -12.78
CA SER A 17 7.02 -9.17 -13.70
C SER A 17 7.77 -10.29 -12.99
N THR A 18 8.39 -9.98 -11.85
CA THR A 18 9.15 -10.95 -11.05
C THR A 18 8.26 -11.85 -10.20
N VAL A 19 7.10 -11.36 -9.74
CA VAL A 19 6.28 -12.04 -8.71
C VAL A 19 4.96 -12.60 -9.22
N ILE A 20 4.51 -12.20 -10.40
CA ILE A 20 3.32 -12.77 -11.02
C ILE A 20 3.47 -14.30 -11.16
N ASN A 21 2.41 -15.05 -10.84
CA ASN A 21 2.39 -16.52 -10.78
C ASN A 21 3.24 -17.18 -9.69
N LYS A 22 3.92 -16.42 -8.82
CA LYS A 22 4.58 -16.97 -7.61
C LYS A 22 3.60 -17.13 -6.46
N ARG A 23 4.03 -17.86 -5.42
CA ARG A 23 3.26 -18.01 -4.17
C ARG A 23 3.51 -16.82 -3.25
N LEU A 24 2.45 -16.13 -2.85
CA LEU A 24 2.45 -15.19 -1.74
C LEU A 24 2.17 -15.98 -0.45
N ASP A 25 3.18 -16.15 0.38
CA ASP A 25 3.07 -16.95 1.61
C ASP A 25 2.34 -16.16 2.69
N ARG A 26 2.76 -14.91 2.93
CA ARG A 26 2.15 -14.02 3.91
C ARG A 26 2.44 -12.55 3.59
N ILE A 27 1.70 -11.68 4.27
CA ILE A 27 1.91 -10.22 4.25
C ILE A 27 2.16 -9.76 5.69
N SER A 28 3.27 -9.09 5.92
CA SER A 28 3.60 -8.50 7.21
C SER A 28 3.45 -6.99 7.15
N PHE A 29 2.83 -6.42 8.18
CA PHE A 29 2.49 -5.01 8.26
C PHE A 29 3.30 -4.40 9.39
N LEU A 30 3.97 -3.29 9.07
CA LEU A 30 4.60 -2.45 10.05
C LEU A 30 3.65 -1.27 10.25
N LEU A 31 2.86 -1.38 11.31
CA LEU A 31 1.74 -0.49 11.57
C LEU A 31 2.26 0.84 12.09
N ASP A 32 1.52 1.93 11.83
CA ASP A 32 1.71 3.11 12.65
C ASP A 32 0.93 2.95 13.95
N LEU A 33 1.66 2.98 15.06
CA LEU A 33 1.12 2.81 16.39
C LEU A 33 0.66 4.13 17.02
N ASN A 34 0.95 5.27 16.40
CA ASN A 34 0.52 6.58 16.87
C ASN A 34 -0.16 7.38 15.74
N PRO A 35 -1.23 6.85 15.12
CA PRO A 35 -1.98 7.61 14.14
C PRO A 35 -2.51 8.90 14.77
N THR A 36 -2.65 9.95 13.96
CA THR A 36 -3.22 11.23 14.41
C THR A 36 -4.74 11.20 14.59
N PHE A 37 -5.36 10.04 14.38
CA PHE A 37 -6.81 9.80 14.44
C PHE A 37 -7.11 8.50 15.19
N GLU A 38 -8.32 8.38 15.71
CA GLU A 38 -8.82 7.13 16.28
C GLU A 38 -9.36 6.21 15.17
N LEU A 39 -8.91 4.96 15.14
CA LEU A 39 -9.34 3.99 14.12
C LEU A 39 -10.86 3.74 14.13
N ASP A 40 -11.50 3.84 15.30
CA ASP A 40 -12.94 3.64 15.46
C ASP A 40 -13.78 4.76 14.85
N ASP A 41 -13.18 5.93 14.58
CA ASP A 41 -13.85 7.06 13.94
C ASP A 41 -13.89 6.94 12.40
N VAL A 42 -13.11 6.02 11.83
CA VAL A 42 -13.04 5.81 10.39
C VAL A 42 -14.18 4.88 9.94
N PRO A 43 -15.00 5.25 8.93
CA PRO A 43 -16.20 4.50 8.56
C PRO A 43 -15.92 3.22 7.73
N PHE A 44 -14.66 2.79 7.65
CA PHE A 44 -14.23 1.62 6.91
C PHE A 44 -13.08 0.89 7.60
N GLN A 45 -12.91 -0.39 7.29
CA GLN A 45 -11.90 -1.25 7.91
C GLN A 45 -10.67 -1.42 7.04
N PHE A 46 -9.49 -1.19 7.63
CA PHE A 46 -8.20 -1.25 6.96
C PHE A 46 -7.07 -1.51 7.96
N LYS A 47 -5.87 -1.75 7.43
CA LYS A 47 -4.62 -1.67 8.20
C LYS A 47 -3.89 -0.40 7.81
N TYR A 48 -3.42 0.35 8.80
CA TYR A 48 -2.69 1.60 8.62
C TYR A 48 -1.21 1.35 8.87
N ALA A 49 -0.41 1.38 7.81
CA ALA A 49 0.97 0.95 7.84
C ALA A 49 1.90 1.96 7.19
N HIS A 50 3.10 2.13 7.73
CA HIS A 50 4.15 2.91 7.07
C HIS A 50 4.91 2.05 6.03
N SER A 51 4.91 0.73 6.21
CA SER A 51 5.45 -0.20 5.23
C SER A 51 4.81 -1.58 5.32
N ILE A 52 4.91 -2.33 4.22
CA ILE A 52 4.35 -3.66 4.07
C ILE A 52 5.42 -4.58 3.48
N CYS A 53 5.59 -5.76 4.07
CA CYS A 53 6.49 -6.78 3.54
C CYS A 53 5.69 -7.93 2.92
N PHE A 54 5.89 -8.15 1.62
CA PHE A 54 5.40 -9.33 0.91
C PHE A 54 6.43 -10.45 1.02
N HIS A 55 6.01 -11.59 1.56
CA HIS A 55 6.82 -12.79 1.63
C HIS A 55 6.41 -13.71 0.47
N ILE A 56 7.27 -13.81 -0.54
CA ILE A 56 6.98 -14.48 -1.81
C ILE A 56 8.04 -15.55 -2.03
N GLU A 57 7.71 -16.80 -1.70
CA GLU A 57 8.64 -17.93 -1.73
C GLU A 57 9.87 -17.65 -0.84
N GLU A 58 11.07 -17.67 -1.42
CA GLU A 58 12.33 -17.41 -0.70
C GLU A 58 12.74 -15.92 -0.72
N ILE A 59 11.90 -15.04 -1.28
CA ILE A 59 12.21 -13.63 -1.48
C ILE A 59 11.21 -12.75 -0.73
N ASN A 60 11.72 -11.72 -0.07
CA ASN A 60 10.90 -10.72 0.60
C ASN A 60 10.95 -9.40 -0.18
N TYR A 61 9.82 -8.71 -0.28
CA TYR A 61 9.72 -7.38 -0.90
C TYR A 61 9.12 -6.41 0.10
N LEU A 62 9.82 -5.31 0.38
CA LEU A 62 9.33 -4.21 1.18
C LEU A 62 8.70 -3.17 0.28
N LEU A 63 7.40 -2.97 0.43
CA LEU A 63 6.63 -1.86 -0.10
C LEU A 63 6.63 -0.72 0.93
N SER A 64 7.09 0.46 0.51
CA SER A 64 6.99 1.70 1.26
C SER A 64 6.47 2.83 0.36
N THR A 65 6.10 3.94 0.97
CA THR A 65 5.99 5.24 0.29
C THR A 65 7.38 5.86 0.15
N SER A 66 7.53 6.79 -0.78
CA SER A 66 8.77 7.53 -1.04
C SER A 66 8.46 8.86 -1.72
N GLN A 67 9.04 9.93 -1.17
CA GLN A 67 8.81 11.28 -1.64
C GLN A 67 9.49 11.53 -2.99
N THR A 68 8.74 12.05 -3.95
CA THR A 68 9.27 12.52 -5.23
C THR A 68 9.89 13.92 -5.09
N SER A 69 10.63 14.35 -6.11
CA SER A 69 11.16 15.73 -6.20
C SER A 69 10.10 16.84 -6.15
N LEU A 70 8.82 16.50 -6.33
CA LEU A 70 7.67 17.42 -6.25
C LEU A 70 6.97 17.39 -4.88
N GLY A 71 7.46 16.59 -3.92
CA GLY A 71 6.82 16.45 -2.61
C GLY A 71 5.59 15.52 -2.61
N ILE A 72 5.41 14.73 -3.67
CA ILE A 72 4.31 13.76 -3.79
C ILE A 72 4.84 12.39 -3.39
N GLU A 73 4.14 11.69 -2.50
CA GLU A 73 4.49 10.32 -2.13
C GLU A 73 3.96 9.33 -3.17
N THR A 74 4.74 8.29 -3.43
CA THR A 74 4.36 7.17 -4.31
C THR A 74 5.00 5.90 -3.79
N PHE A 75 4.55 4.75 -4.29
CA PHE A 75 5.14 3.48 -3.91
C PHE A 75 6.57 3.31 -4.40
N TRP A 76 7.39 2.71 -3.53
CA TRP A 76 8.67 2.11 -3.85
C TRP A 76 8.71 0.67 -3.31
N ILE A 77 9.19 -0.26 -4.12
CA ILE A 77 9.33 -1.66 -3.74
C ILE A 77 10.80 -2.06 -3.78
N LYS A 78 11.32 -2.53 -2.65
CA LYS A 78 12.70 -3.01 -2.52
C LYS A 78 12.72 -4.49 -2.19
N GLN A 79 13.49 -5.28 -2.94
CA GLN A 79 13.81 -6.63 -2.54
C GLN A 79 14.71 -6.61 -1.29
N ILE A 80 14.36 -7.40 -0.27
CA ILE A 80 15.14 -7.53 0.96
C ILE A 80 15.45 -9.00 1.23
N HIS A 81 16.63 -9.25 1.79
CA HIS A 81 17.10 -10.60 2.11
C HIS A 81 17.07 -10.90 3.60
N ASN A 82 17.12 -9.86 4.46
CA ASN A 82 17.02 -10.00 5.89
C ASN A 82 15.80 -9.23 6.42
N LEU A 83 14.97 -9.88 7.22
CA LEU A 83 13.82 -9.26 7.88
C LEU A 83 14.24 -8.42 9.10
N ASP A 84 15.44 -8.63 9.64
CA ASP A 84 15.96 -7.81 10.74
C ASP A 84 16.13 -6.33 10.33
N ASP A 85 16.28 -6.06 9.02
CA ASP A 85 16.50 -4.71 8.47
C ASP A 85 15.24 -3.83 8.44
N ILE A 86 14.06 -4.43 8.62
CA ILE A 86 12.76 -3.73 8.53
C ILE A 86 12.10 -3.55 9.89
N GLY A 87 12.58 -4.19 10.96
CA GLY A 87 11.96 -4.14 12.28
C GLY A 87 10.90 -5.24 12.47
N LYS A 88 10.34 -5.33 13.68
CA LYS A 88 9.35 -6.36 14.01
C LYS A 88 8.00 -6.00 13.40
N SER A 89 7.37 -6.93 12.69
CA SER A 89 6.01 -6.77 12.21
C SER A 89 5.01 -6.73 13.36
N ASP A 90 4.10 -5.76 13.35
CA ASP A 90 3.02 -5.64 14.34
C ASP A 90 1.85 -6.57 14.02
N PHE A 91 1.63 -6.85 12.72
CA PHE A 91 0.57 -7.74 12.26
C PHE A 91 1.01 -8.55 11.04
N THR A 92 0.52 -9.77 10.93
CA THR A 92 0.81 -10.68 9.81
C THR A 92 -0.46 -11.36 9.34
N ALA A 93 -0.69 -11.35 8.02
CA ALA A 93 -1.77 -12.08 7.37
C ALA A 93 -1.19 -13.27 6.59
N GLU A 94 -1.50 -14.49 7.02
CA GLU A 94 -1.16 -15.71 6.29
C GLU A 94 -2.04 -15.84 5.03
N ILE A 95 -1.41 -16.09 3.89
CA ILE A 95 -2.05 -16.17 2.57
C ILE A 95 -1.87 -17.57 2.00
N ASN A 96 -0.63 -17.95 1.69
CA ASN A 96 -0.23 -19.21 1.07
C ASN A 96 -0.97 -19.51 -0.24
N GLU A 97 -1.08 -18.52 -1.12
CA GLU A 97 -1.83 -18.60 -2.40
C GLU A 97 -0.97 -18.10 -3.56
N ARG A 98 -1.25 -18.59 -4.77
CA ARG A 98 -0.59 -18.08 -5.98
C ARG A 98 -1.13 -16.70 -6.34
N ILE A 99 -0.24 -15.80 -6.75
CA ILE A 99 -0.60 -14.50 -7.33
C ILE A 99 -1.04 -14.70 -8.78
N GLU A 100 -2.27 -14.34 -9.09
CA GLU A 100 -2.84 -14.52 -10.44
C GLU A 100 -2.81 -13.24 -11.27
N LYS A 101 -2.92 -12.09 -10.59
CA LYS A 101 -2.94 -10.78 -11.26
C LYS A 101 -2.45 -9.70 -10.31
N ILE A 102 -1.75 -8.71 -10.85
CA ILE A 102 -1.42 -7.48 -10.14
C ILE A 102 -1.82 -6.30 -11.02
N GLU A 103 -2.59 -5.37 -10.48
CA GLU A 103 -3.00 -4.14 -11.16
C GLU A 103 -2.55 -2.92 -10.39
N VAL A 104 -2.31 -1.82 -11.11
CA VAL A 104 -1.91 -0.54 -10.53
C VAL A 104 -2.82 0.57 -11.03
N LYS A 105 -3.11 1.57 -10.19
CA LYS A 105 -3.81 2.79 -10.61
C LYS A 105 -2.94 4.03 -10.41
N GLU A 106 -3.05 4.96 -11.35
CA GLU A 106 -2.35 6.25 -11.34
C GLU A 106 -3.21 7.36 -10.73
N GLY A 107 -2.54 8.28 -10.03
CA GLY A 107 -3.18 9.39 -9.33
C GLY A 107 -3.44 10.59 -10.24
N ILE A 108 -3.54 11.78 -9.63
CA ILE A 108 -3.63 13.06 -10.37
C ILE A 108 -2.35 13.31 -11.18
N GLU A 109 -1.22 12.92 -10.60
CA GLU A 109 0.09 12.89 -11.25
C GLU A 109 0.39 11.45 -11.71
N PRO A 110 1.28 11.23 -12.70
CA PRO A 110 1.54 9.92 -13.32
C PRO A 110 2.28 8.91 -12.40
N TYR A 111 2.10 9.03 -11.09
CA TYR A 111 2.60 8.16 -10.04
C TYR A 111 1.53 7.17 -9.59
N TYR A 112 1.95 5.98 -9.19
CA TYR A 112 1.02 4.95 -8.71
C TYR A 112 0.61 5.23 -7.27
N TYR A 113 -0.70 5.29 -7.04
CA TYR A 113 -1.27 5.46 -5.70
C TYR A 113 -1.91 4.18 -5.17
N LYS A 114 -2.18 3.21 -6.04
CA LYS A 114 -2.83 1.95 -5.66
C LYS A 114 -2.21 0.76 -6.36
N ILE A 115 -1.97 -0.30 -5.59
CA ILE A 115 -1.58 -1.63 -6.04
C ILE A 115 -2.66 -2.63 -5.60
N GLU A 116 -3.21 -3.39 -6.54
CA GLU A 116 -4.11 -4.51 -6.29
C GLU A 116 -3.37 -5.82 -6.56
N ILE A 117 -3.36 -6.74 -5.59
CA ILE A 117 -2.82 -8.09 -5.74
C ILE A 117 -3.98 -9.08 -5.65
N GLU A 118 -4.28 -9.75 -6.75
CA GLU A 118 -5.25 -10.84 -6.83
C GLU A 118 -4.53 -12.18 -6.67
N THR A 119 -5.00 -12.95 -5.71
CA THR A 119 -4.57 -14.31 -5.40
C THR A 119 -5.72 -15.28 -5.70
N GLU A 120 -5.43 -16.58 -5.68
CA GLU A 120 -6.42 -17.65 -5.99
C GLU A 120 -7.75 -17.53 -5.22
N LYS A 121 -7.78 -16.96 -4.01
CA LYS A 121 -9.01 -16.86 -3.21
C LYS A 121 -9.47 -15.44 -2.92
N LYS A 122 -8.58 -14.45 -2.97
CA LYS A 122 -8.91 -13.08 -2.56
C LYS A 122 -8.05 -12.03 -3.24
N LYS A 123 -8.48 -10.78 -3.08
CA LYS A 123 -7.76 -9.58 -3.51
C LYS A 123 -7.30 -8.78 -2.30
N TRP A 124 -6.15 -8.15 -2.47
CA TRP A 124 -5.60 -7.17 -1.55
C TRP A 124 -5.40 -5.86 -2.26
N TRP A 125 -5.70 -4.77 -1.58
CA TRP A 125 -5.49 -3.42 -2.10
C TRP A 125 -4.58 -2.66 -1.15
N PHE A 126 -3.55 -2.04 -1.71
CA PHE A 126 -2.62 -1.17 -1.02
C PHE A 126 -2.74 0.20 -1.64
N ILE A 127 -3.05 1.21 -0.83
CA ILE A 127 -3.26 2.58 -1.27
C ILE A 127 -2.28 3.48 -0.54
N ALA A 128 -1.47 4.24 -1.30
CA ALA A 128 -0.64 5.32 -0.77
C ALA A 128 -1.57 6.48 -0.43
N GLY A 129 -1.66 6.78 0.85
CA GLY A 129 -2.55 7.79 1.37
C GLY A 129 -2.51 7.90 2.87
N GLU A 130 -3.05 8.99 3.39
CA GLU A 130 -3.05 9.33 4.80
C GLU A 130 -4.43 9.82 5.24
N ILE A 131 -4.75 9.58 6.51
CA ILE A 131 -5.94 10.10 7.18
C ILE A 131 -5.46 11.03 8.28
N TYR A 132 -6.01 12.25 8.31
CA TYR A 132 -5.70 13.26 9.31
C TYR A 132 -6.95 13.58 10.13
N ASP A 133 -6.81 13.76 11.45
CA ASP A 133 -7.81 14.49 12.21
C ASP A 133 -7.60 16.00 12.00
N THR A 134 -8.52 16.65 11.29
CA THR A 134 -8.58 18.11 11.33
C THR A 134 -9.07 18.45 12.73
N HIS A 135 -8.26 19.14 13.54
CA HIS A 135 -8.44 19.54 14.96
C HIS A 135 -9.84 20.05 15.42
N LYS A 136 -10.84 20.05 14.53
CA LYS A 136 -12.28 20.21 14.73
C LYS A 136 -13.04 18.86 14.80
N GLY A 137 -12.36 17.71 14.87
CA GLY A 137 -12.97 16.37 14.94
C GLY A 137 -13.54 15.89 13.61
N LYS A 138 -12.98 16.33 12.49
CA LYS A 138 -13.37 15.87 11.15
C LYS A 138 -12.16 15.25 10.48
N LEU A 139 -12.32 14.01 10.01
CA LEU A 139 -11.29 13.31 9.26
C LEU A 139 -11.13 13.92 7.85
N ASP A 140 -9.88 14.10 7.45
CA ASP A 140 -9.46 14.45 6.10
C ASP A 140 -8.63 13.30 5.51
N TYR A 141 -8.72 13.12 4.19
CA TYR A 141 -8.18 11.96 3.48
C TYR A 141 -7.36 12.42 2.29
N LYS A 142 -6.13 11.93 2.15
CA LYS A 142 -5.25 12.29 1.03
C LYS A 142 -4.69 11.07 0.34
N PHE A 143 -4.58 11.17 -0.98
CA PHE A 143 -3.83 10.23 -1.81
C PHE A 143 -2.38 10.65 -1.92
N ASN A 144 -1.51 9.70 -2.24
CA ASN A 144 -0.10 9.95 -2.52
C ASN A 144 0.56 10.66 -1.34
N ASP A 145 0.34 10.10 -0.16
CA ASP A 145 0.84 10.61 1.12
C ASP A 145 1.69 9.55 1.84
N GLU A 146 2.19 9.88 3.02
CA GLU A 146 3.28 9.15 3.71
C GLU A 146 2.91 7.72 4.12
N MET A 147 1.63 7.37 4.12
CA MET A 147 1.11 6.13 4.70
C MET A 147 0.54 5.16 3.66
N ILE A 148 0.38 3.90 4.07
CA ILE A 148 -0.22 2.84 3.27
C ILE A 148 -1.48 2.33 3.96
N LEU A 149 -2.63 2.51 3.32
CA LEU A 149 -3.89 1.90 3.72
C LEU A 149 -4.03 0.56 3.01
N ALA A 150 -4.07 -0.53 3.78
CA ALA A 150 -4.20 -1.87 3.24
C ALA A 150 -5.58 -2.48 3.54
N PHE A 151 -6.22 -3.00 2.50
CA PHE A 151 -7.56 -3.56 2.53
C PHE A 151 -7.57 -5.01 2.03
N SER A 152 -8.48 -5.80 2.58
CA SER A 152 -8.76 -7.17 2.13
C SER A 152 -10.24 -7.38 1.74
N ASN A 153 -11.02 -6.30 1.71
CA ASN A 153 -12.44 -6.31 1.36
C ASN A 153 -12.76 -5.18 0.39
N LEU A 154 -13.32 -5.52 -0.78
CA LEU A 154 -13.67 -4.57 -1.82
C LEU A 154 -14.69 -3.52 -1.35
N LEU A 155 -15.62 -3.90 -0.46
CA LEU A 155 -16.61 -2.98 0.08
C LEU A 155 -15.94 -1.83 0.84
N GLU A 156 -14.90 -2.14 1.62
CA GLU A 156 -14.16 -1.15 2.42
C GLU A 156 -13.30 -0.24 1.53
N VAL A 157 -12.72 -0.79 0.47
CA VAL A 157 -12.00 0.00 -0.56
C VAL A 157 -12.95 0.97 -1.25
N ASN A 158 -14.15 0.52 -1.61
CA ASN A 158 -15.14 1.37 -2.28
C ASN A 158 -15.58 2.52 -1.38
N LYS A 159 -15.83 2.27 -0.08
CA LYS A 159 -16.14 3.34 0.89
C LYS A 159 -15.02 4.40 0.93
N TYR A 160 -13.76 3.98 0.97
CA TYR A 160 -12.63 4.91 0.93
C TYR A 160 -12.55 5.68 -0.39
N GLU A 161 -12.65 4.98 -1.54
CA GLU A 161 -12.62 5.59 -2.87
C GLU A 161 -13.80 6.57 -3.09
N GLU A 162 -14.98 6.32 -2.49
CA GLU A 162 -16.11 7.25 -2.50
C GLU A 162 -15.78 8.55 -1.74
N ILE A 163 -15.29 8.44 -0.50
CA ILE A 163 -14.95 9.59 0.34
C ILE A 163 -13.94 10.52 -0.35
N ILE A 164 -12.90 9.94 -0.95
CA ILE A 164 -11.81 10.73 -1.53
C ILE A 164 -12.11 11.28 -2.92
N ASN A 165 -13.07 10.68 -3.65
CA ASN A 165 -13.56 11.24 -4.92
C ASN A 165 -14.54 12.39 -4.68
N ASP A 166 -15.29 12.40 -3.58
CA ASP A 166 -16.14 13.53 -3.18
C ASP A 166 -15.35 14.79 -2.78
N ILE A 167 -14.03 14.65 -2.57
CA ILE A 167 -13.12 15.74 -2.21
C ILE A 167 -12.46 16.39 -3.45
N LYS A 168 -12.51 15.75 -4.63
CA LYS A 168 -11.97 16.27 -5.91
C LYS A 168 -12.93 17.19 -6.64
#